data_AF-A0A378KUJ7-F1
#
_entry.id   AF-A0A378KUJ7-F1
#
_cell.length_a   1.000
_cell.length_b   1.000
_cell.length_c   1.000
_cell.angle_alpha   90.00
_cell.angle_beta   90.00
_cell.angle_gamma   90.00
#
_symmetry.space_group_name_H-M   'P 1'
#
loop_
_entity.id
_entity.type
_entity.pdbx_description
1 polymer ?
#
loop_
_entity_poly.entity_id
_entity_poly.type
_entity_poly.pdbx_seq_one_letter_code
_entity_poly.pdbx_strand_id
1 'polypeptide(L)'
;MKFQDSKFEMRYNELWNQYAVNTDNLIKSTSGGKGTGIFVLDEARYVVLISQYAFAATNIVNNLIRQATSPGFFEDMDYVNAYLISTIENTFADFDEYRGLLGRRYGQVSRGVTLINESLESLSSLLSQYQASSYPSSQLEDDYPASYSH
;
A
#
# COMPACT_ATOMS: atom_id res chain seq x y z
N MET A 1 -8.03 11.53 18.67
CA MET A 1 -9.27 10.80 18.34
C MET A 1 -8.96 9.34 18.06
N LYS A 2 -9.87 8.40 18.31
CA LYS A 2 -9.67 6.98 17.97
C LYS A 2 -9.93 6.71 16.48
N PHE A 3 -9.08 5.93 15.81
CA PHE A 3 -9.27 5.47 14.43
C PHE A 3 -10.13 4.21 14.36
N GLN A 4 -9.84 3.21 15.20
CA GLN A 4 -10.63 1.97 15.25
C GLN A 4 -12.09 2.26 15.62
N ASP A 5 -13.01 1.63 14.90
CA ASP A 5 -14.47 1.79 14.96
C ASP A 5 -14.94 3.22 14.61
N SER A 6 -14.09 4.03 13.99
CA SER A 6 -14.41 5.41 13.63
C SER A 6 -14.99 5.54 12.22
N LYS A 7 -15.56 6.71 11.94
CA LYS A 7 -15.97 7.08 10.57
C LYS A 7 -14.80 7.17 9.60
N PHE A 8 -13.56 7.34 10.07
CA PHE A 8 -12.38 7.34 9.20
C PHE A 8 -12.07 5.93 8.71
N GLU A 9 -12.01 4.97 9.63
CA GLU A 9 -11.82 3.56 9.28
C GLU A 9 -12.91 3.06 8.33
N MET A 10 -14.18 3.34 8.66
CA MET A 10 -15.30 2.95 7.80
C MET A 10 -15.14 3.47 6.36
N ARG A 11 -14.72 4.73 6.17
CA ARG A 11 -14.51 5.32 4.85
C ARG A 11 -13.34 4.67 4.09
N TYR A 12 -12.26 4.31 4.78
CA TYR A 12 -11.15 3.62 4.14
C TYR A 12 -11.49 2.17 3.79
N ASN A 13 -12.26 1.49 4.63
CA ASN A 13 -12.81 0.17 4.32
C ASN A 13 -13.79 0.22 3.14
N GLU A 14 -14.65 1.23 3.07
CA GLU A 14 -15.54 1.45 1.92
C GLU A 14 -14.74 1.66 0.63
N LEU A 15 -13.72 2.52 0.67
CA LEU A 15 -12.84 2.76 -0.48
C LEU A 15 -12.10 1.48 -0.91
N TRP A 16 -11.55 0.73 0.05
CA TRP A 16 -10.88 -0.54 -0.20
C TRP A 16 -11.82 -1.57 -0.83
N ASN A 17 -13.00 -1.75 -0.24
CA ASN A 17 -13.99 -2.70 -0.73
C ASN A 17 -14.50 -2.35 -2.13
N GLN A 18 -14.75 -1.06 -2.37
CA GLN A 18 -15.27 -0.58 -3.65
C GLN A 18 -14.28 -0.81 -4.80
N TYR A 19 -12.99 -0.62 -4.55
CA TYR A 19 -11.98 -0.60 -5.60
C TYR A 19 -11.02 -1.80 -5.55
N ALA A 20 -10.34 -2.03 -4.42
CA ALA A 20 -9.35 -3.09 -4.30
C ALA A 20 -10.00 -4.49 -4.31
N VAL A 21 -10.98 -4.74 -3.44
CA VAL A 21 -11.67 -6.04 -3.36
C VAL A 21 -12.46 -6.33 -4.63
N ASN A 22 -13.16 -5.34 -5.18
CA ASN A 22 -13.87 -5.50 -6.44
C ASN A 22 -12.91 -5.83 -7.60
N THR A 23 -11.79 -5.11 -7.69
CA THR A 23 -10.75 -5.37 -8.68
C THR A 23 -10.19 -6.78 -8.54
N ASP A 24 -9.82 -7.20 -7.33
CA ASP A 24 -9.28 -8.54 -7.07
C ASP A 24 -10.23 -9.62 -7.59
N ASN A 25 -11.50 -9.52 -7.20
CA ASN A 25 -12.54 -10.45 -7.65
C ASN A 25 -12.68 -10.48 -9.18
N LEU A 26 -12.64 -9.32 -9.84
CA LEU A 26 -12.70 -9.23 -11.30
C LEU A 26 -11.47 -9.86 -11.94
N ILE A 27 -10.26 -9.51 -11.50
CA ILE A 27 -9.02 -10.08 -12.05
C ILE A 27 -9.01 -11.60 -11.87
N LYS A 28 -9.30 -12.12 -10.67
CA LYS A 28 -9.30 -13.56 -10.39
C LYS A 28 -10.38 -14.31 -11.19
N SER A 29 -11.56 -13.71 -11.39
CA SER A 29 -12.63 -14.32 -12.18
C SER A 29 -12.35 -14.30 -13.69
N THR A 30 -11.64 -13.29 -14.20
CA THR A 30 -11.39 -13.14 -15.65
C THR A 30 -10.03 -13.60 -16.14
N SER A 31 -9.08 -13.84 -15.24
CA SER A 31 -7.75 -14.39 -15.57
C SER A 31 -7.72 -15.92 -15.63
N GLY A 32 -8.88 -16.56 -15.45
CA GLY A 32 -9.02 -18.00 -15.47
C GLY A 32 -8.41 -18.62 -14.21
N GLY A 33 -9.12 -18.49 -13.08
CA GLY A 33 -8.73 -19.13 -11.83
C GLY A 33 -8.33 -20.61 -12.01
N LYS A 34 -7.28 -21.01 -11.27
CA LYS A 34 -6.68 -22.36 -11.13
C LYS A 34 -7.06 -23.39 -12.21
N GLY A 35 -6.70 -23.15 -13.47
CA GLY A 35 -6.51 -24.24 -14.44
C GLY A 35 -7.18 -24.13 -15.81
N THR A 36 -7.95 -23.08 -16.11
CA THR A 36 -8.54 -22.94 -17.46
C THR A 36 -7.72 -22.07 -18.42
N GLY A 37 -6.86 -21.17 -17.91
CA GLY A 37 -5.91 -20.40 -18.72
C GLY A 37 -6.53 -19.38 -19.70
N ILE A 38 -7.84 -19.11 -19.60
CA ILE A 38 -8.54 -18.19 -20.49
C ILE A 38 -8.58 -16.81 -19.85
N PHE A 39 -7.77 -15.90 -20.38
CA PHE A 39 -7.89 -14.46 -20.11
C PHE A 39 -9.08 -13.90 -20.89
N VAL A 40 -10.12 -13.50 -20.19
CA VAL A 40 -11.38 -13.00 -20.79
C VAL A 40 -11.29 -11.50 -21.13
N LEU A 41 -10.45 -10.75 -20.42
CA LEU A 41 -10.25 -9.32 -20.66
C LEU A 41 -9.03 -9.08 -21.55
N ASP A 42 -9.05 -7.95 -22.27
CA ASP A 42 -7.87 -7.39 -22.92
C ASP A 42 -6.95 -6.69 -21.92
N GLU A 43 -5.73 -6.37 -22.34
CA GLU A 43 -4.74 -5.70 -21.49
C GLU A 43 -5.25 -4.35 -20.97
N ALA A 44 -5.96 -3.57 -21.79
CA ALA A 44 -6.42 -2.24 -21.41
C ALA A 44 -7.41 -2.29 -20.24
N ARG A 45 -8.30 -3.28 -20.21
CA ARG A 45 -9.21 -3.51 -19.09
C ARG A 45 -8.47 -3.93 -17.82
N TYR A 46 -7.46 -4.79 -17.92
CA TYR A 46 -6.60 -5.12 -16.77
C TYR A 46 -5.86 -3.89 -16.25
N VAL A 47 -5.34 -3.02 -17.13
CA VAL A 47 -4.70 -1.77 -16.72
C VAL A 47 -5.66 -0.87 -15.95
N VAL A 48 -6.92 -0.76 -16.38
CA VAL A 48 -7.95 0.01 -15.65
C VAL A 48 -8.18 -0.57 -14.25
N LEU A 49 -8.32 -1.90 -14.15
CA LEU A 49 -8.49 -2.59 -12.88
C LEU A 49 -7.30 -2.35 -11.94
N ILE A 50 -6.07 -2.57 -12.41
CA ILE A 50 -4.85 -2.30 -11.63
C ILE A 50 -4.77 -0.84 -11.20
N SER A 51 -5.16 0.10 -12.07
CA SER A 51 -5.18 1.53 -11.73
C SER A 51 -6.16 1.83 -10.60
N GLN A 52 -7.33 1.19 -10.59
CA GLN A 52 -8.34 1.35 -9.54
C GLN A 52 -7.85 0.80 -8.19
N TYR A 53 -7.23 -0.38 -8.20
CA TYR A 53 -6.63 -0.95 -6.99
C TYR A 53 -5.51 -0.02 -6.47
N ALA A 54 -4.57 0.36 -7.33
CA ALA A 54 -3.44 1.22 -6.98
C ALA A 54 -3.90 2.57 -6.41
N PHE A 55 -4.95 3.15 -6.99
CA PHE A 55 -5.58 4.36 -6.49
C PHE A 55 -6.09 4.19 -5.06
N ALA A 56 -6.82 3.11 -4.75
CA ALA A 56 -7.35 2.88 -3.42
C ALA A 56 -6.25 2.70 -2.38
N ALA A 57 -5.29 1.81 -2.64
CA ALA A 57 -4.14 1.57 -1.78
C ALA A 57 -3.35 2.85 -1.51
N THR A 58 -2.98 3.57 -2.57
CA THR A 58 -2.20 4.81 -2.47
C THR A 58 -2.94 5.89 -1.69
N ASN A 59 -4.25 6.06 -1.91
CA ASN A 59 -5.03 7.06 -1.17
C ASN A 59 -5.14 6.74 0.31
N ILE A 60 -5.38 5.48 0.66
CA ILE A 60 -5.47 5.06 2.07
C ILE A 60 -4.13 5.30 2.75
N VAL A 61 -3.05 4.76 2.16
CA VAL A 61 -1.69 4.85 2.71
C VAL A 61 -1.23 6.31 2.86
N ASN A 62 -1.35 7.13 1.80
CA ASN A 62 -0.95 8.53 1.87
C ASN A 62 -1.73 9.33 2.92
N ASN A 63 -3.05 9.16 2.97
CA ASN A 63 -3.87 9.94 3.89
C ASN A 63 -3.63 9.50 5.35
N LEU A 64 -3.50 8.20 5.59
CA LEU A 64 -3.18 7.67 6.91
C LEU A 64 -1.81 8.14 7.38
N ILE A 65 -0.77 8.04 6.55
CA ILE A 65 0.57 8.54 6.88
C ILE A 65 0.51 10.02 7.25
N ARG A 66 -0.13 10.85 6.43
CA ARG A 66 -0.23 12.30 6.70
C ARG A 66 -0.98 12.60 8.00
N GLN A 67 -2.00 11.83 8.35
CA GLN A 67 -2.76 12.01 9.58
C GLN A 67 -1.98 11.48 10.79
N ALA A 68 -1.34 10.33 10.66
CA ALA A 68 -0.56 9.68 11.70
C ALA A 68 0.69 10.47 12.10
N THR A 69 1.33 11.18 11.16
CA THR A 69 2.48 12.06 11.45
C THR A 69 2.08 13.40 12.08
N SER A 70 0.79 13.73 12.13
CA SER A 70 0.29 14.92 12.81
C SER A 70 0.21 14.65 14.32
N PRO A 71 0.97 15.38 15.17
CA PRO A 71 1.02 15.11 16.61
C PRO A 71 -0.37 15.08 17.26
N GLY A 72 -0.68 13.98 17.95
CA GLY A 72 -1.92 13.82 18.70
C GLY A 72 -3.20 13.65 17.86
N PHE A 73 -3.09 13.42 16.55
CA PHE A 73 -4.28 13.18 15.72
C PHE A 73 -5.00 11.89 16.12
N PHE A 74 -4.27 10.77 16.17
CA PHE A 74 -4.80 9.48 16.61
C PHE A 74 -4.38 9.13 18.04
N GLU A 75 -5.31 8.56 18.80
CA GLU A 75 -5.08 8.06 20.16
C GLU A 75 -4.59 6.60 20.18
N ASP A 76 -4.92 5.83 19.13
CA ASP A 76 -4.68 4.41 18.97
C ASP A 76 -3.66 4.12 17.86
N MET A 77 -2.48 4.74 17.95
CA MET A 77 -1.43 4.66 16.95
C MET A 77 -0.99 3.23 16.60
N ASP A 78 -1.02 2.29 17.55
CA ASP A 78 -0.70 0.88 17.29
C ASP A 78 -1.67 0.25 16.29
N TYR A 79 -2.96 0.57 16.41
CA TYR A 79 -3.98 0.10 15.48
C TYR A 79 -3.81 0.75 14.11
N VAL A 80 -3.54 2.06 14.07
CA VAL A 80 -3.27 2.79 12.82
C VAL A 80 -2.07 2.20 12.08
N ASN A 81 -0.99 1.89 12.81
CA ASN A 81 0.21 1.26 12.26
C ASN A 81 -0.09 -0.13 11.71
N ALA A 82 -0.83 -0.96 12.45
CA ALA A 82 -1.23 -2.29 11.99
C ALA A 82 -2.10 -2.23 10.73
N TYR A 83 -3.06 -1.30 10.69
CA TYR A 83 -3.93 -1.09 9.53
C TYR A 83 -3.12 -0.65 8.30
N LEU A 84 -2.19 0.29 8.47
CA LEU A 84 -1.32 0.79 7.42
C LEU A 84 -0.44 -0.32 6.84
N ILE A 85 0.24 -1.07 7.71
CA ILE A 85 1.13 -2.18 7.31
C ILE A 85 0.33 -3.25 6.57
N SER A 86 -0.81 -3.68 7.11
CA SER A 86 -1.68 -4.68 6.48
C SER A 86 -2.15 -4.23 5.09
N THR A 87 -2.53 -2.96 4.93
CA THR A 87 -2.93 -2.40 3.61
C THR A 87 -1.80 -2.53 2.59
N ILE A 88 -0.57 -2.21 2.99
CA ILE A 88 0.61 -2.29 2.11
C ILE A 88 0.94 -3.75 1.81
N GLU A 89 1.04 -4.61 2.80
CA GLU A 89 1.38 -6.03 2.63
C GLU A 89 0.38 -6.75 1.73
N ASN A 90 -0.92 -6.52 1.92
CA ASN A 90 -1.96 -7.06 1.05
C ASN A 90 -1.82 -6.57 -0.39
N THR A 91 -1.53 -5.27 -0.57
CA THR A 91 -1.30 -4.72 -1.92
C THR A 91 -0.09 -5.37 -2.58
N PHE A 92 0.99 -5.59 -1.85
CA PHE A 92 2.20 -6.25 -2.37
C PHE A 92 1.93 -7.69 -2.80
N ALA A 93 1.24 -8.47 -1.96
CA ALA A 93 0.91 -9.85 -2.26
C ALA A 93 0.05 -9.96 -3.52
N ASP A 94 -1.03 -9.17 -3.60
CA ASP A 94 -1.92 -9.15 -4.74
C ASP A 94 -1.21 -8.70 -6.02
N PHE A 95 -0.39 -7.65 -5.94
CA PHE A 95 0.31 -7.11 -7.10
C PHE A 95 1.42 -8.03 -7.60
N ASP A 96 2.09 -8.80 -6.73
CA ASP A 96 3.02 -9.82 -7.18
C ASP A 96 2.32 -10.92 -7.98
N GLU A 97 1.13 -11.35 -7.51
CA GLU A 97 0.30 -12.31 -8.25
C GLU A 97 -0.11 -11.76 -9.63
N TYR A 98 -0.65 -10.54 -9.66
CA TYR A 98 -1.10 -9.91 -10.91
C TYR A 98 0.06 -9.65 -11.87
N ARG A 99 1.22 -9.23 -11.36
CA ARG A 99 2.43 -9.05 -12.16
C ARG A 99 2.84 -10.35 -12.83
N GLY A 100 2.81 -11.46 -12.09
CA GLY A 100 3.06 -12.79 -12.64
C GLY A 100 2.05 -13.18 -13.71
N LEU A 101 0.76 -12.94 -13.47
CA LEU A 101 -0.33 -13.23 -14.42
C LEU A 101 -0.21 -12.43 -15.72
N LEU A 102 -0.11 -11.10 -15.61
CA LEU A 102 -0.01 -10.20 -16.76
C LEU A 102 1.32 -10.37 -17.49
N GLY A 103 2.42 -10.57 -16.76
CA GLY A 103 3.73 -10.82 -17.32
C GLY A 103 3.78 -12.10 -18.17
N ARG A 104 3.08 -13.16 -17.77
CA ARG A 104 2.95 -14.39 -18.59
C ARG A 104 2.10 -14.18 -19.84
N ARG A 105 1.09 -13.30 -19.78
CA ARG A 105 0.11 -13.12 -20.87
C ARG A 105 0.52 -12.06 -21.91
N TYR A 106 0.99 -10.92 -21.44
CA TYR A 106 1.26 -9.72 -22.25
C TYR A 106 2.76 -9.35 -22.24
N GLY A 107 3.58 -10.00 -21.42
CA GLY A 107 5.01 -9.76 -21.29
C GLY A 107 5.37 -8.90 -20.08
N GLN A 108 6.62 -9.01 -19.64
CA GLN A 108 7.16 -8.34 -18.45
C GLN A 108 7.32 -6.82 -18.60
N VAL A 109 7.16 -6.29 -19.82
CA VAL A 109 7.19 -4.85 -20.13
C VAL A 109 5.82 -4.32 -20.56
N SER A 110 4.76 -5.11 -20.32
CA SER A 110 3.38 -4.70 -20.58
C SER A 110 2.98 -3.52 -19.69
N ARG A 111 1.99 -2.75 -20.14
CA ARG A 111 1.55 -1.54 -19.42
C ARG A 111 1.04 -1.88 -18.02
N GLY A 112 0.36 -3.02 -17.88
CA GLY A 112 -0.11 -3.50 -16.58
C GLY A 112 1.02 -3.84 -15.61
N VAL A 113 2.08 -4.51 -16.09
CA VAL A 113 3.25 -4.83 -15.26
C VAL A 113 4.01 -3.58 -14.86
N THR A 114 4.22 -2.63 -15.77
CA THR A 114 4.88 -1.35 -15.46
C THR A 114 4.11 -0.57 -14.40
N LEU A 115 2.79 -0.46 -14.54
CA LEU A 115 1.93 0.22 -13.56
C LEU A 115 1.99 -0.43 -12.17
N ILE A 116 2.04 -1.77 -12.12
CA ILE A 116 2.23 -2.49 -10.85
C ILE A 116 3.55 -2.11 -10.21
N ASN A 117 4.66 -2.18 -10.95
CA ASN A 117 5.98 -1.87 -10.42
C ASN A 117 6.07 -0.43 -9.90
N GLU A 118 5.58 0.54 -10.68
CA GLU A 118 5.52 1.96 -10.27
C GLU A 118 4.71 2.14 -8.98
N SER A 119 3.60 1.41 -8.85
CA SER A 119 2.75 1.48 -7.65
C SER A 119 3.44 0.88 -6.42
N LEU A 120 4.14 -0.24 -6.57
CA LEU A 120 4.92 -0.88 -5.49
C LEU A 120 6.08 -0.01 -5.04
N GLU A 121 6.80 0.63 -5.98
CA GLU A 121 7.87 1.57 -5.68
C GLU A 121 7.35 2.78 -4.91
N SER A 122 6.22 3.36 -5.35
CA SER A 122 5.55 4.47 -4.67
C SER A 122 5.17 4.11 -3.24
N LEU A 123 4.51 2.97 -3.03
CA LEU A 123 4.12 2.51 -1.69
C LEU A 123 5.33 2.19 -0.79
N SER A 124 6.39 1.61 -1.35
CA SER A 124 7.66 1.38 -0.63
C SER A 124 8.27 2.69 -0.14
N SER A 125 8.28 3.70 -1.01
CA SER A 125 8.83 5.02 -0.71
C SER A 125 8.03 5.71 0.41
N LEU A 126 6.70 5.64 0.35
CA LEU A 126 5.82 6.18 1.39
C LEU A 126 6.05 5.50 2.74
N LEU A 127 6.14 4.16 2.76
CA LEU A 127 6.40 3.42 3.99
C LEU A 127 7.76 3.79 4.59
N SER A 128 8.80 3.90 3.76
CA SER A 128 10.14 4.28 4.21
C SER A 128 10.16 5.68 4.82
N GLN A 129 9.47 6.64 4.20
CA GLN A 129 9.33 8.01 4.72
C GLN A 129 8.55 8.03 6.05
N TYR A 130 7.50 7.22 6.17
CA TYR A 130 6.73 7.10 7.41
C TYR A 130 7.56 6.51 8.54
N GLN A 131 8.35 5.46 8.26
CA GLN A 131 9.24 4.85 9.25
C GLN A 131 10.34 5.81 9.70
N ALA A 132 10.94 6.57 8.77
CA ALA A 132 11.96 7.56 9.08
C ALA A 132 11.43 8.74 9.91
N SER A 133 10.17 9.13 9.73
CA SER A 133 9.52 10.20 10.52
C SER A 133 9.01 9.72 11.88
N SER A 134 8.68 8.43 12.01
CA SER A 134 8.24 7.82 13.27
C SER A 134 9.40 7.47 14.21
N TYR A 135 10.62 7.34 13.66
CA TYR A 135 11.87 7.17 14.40
C TYR A 135 12.87 8.27 13.98
N PRO A 136 12.74 9.50 14.49
CA PRO A 136 13.79 10.48 14.31
C PRO A 136 15.06 9.93 14.97
N SER A 137 16.18 9.96 14.25
CA SER A 137 17.52 9.64 14.76
C SER A 137 17.89 10.56 15.94
N SER A 138 17.37 10.27 17.13
CA SER A 138 17.78 10.88 18.39
C SER A 138 18.48 9.82 19.24
N GLN A 139 19.59 9.27 18.73
CA GLN A 139 20.59 8.49 19.49
C GLN A 139 22.00 8.57 18.86
N LEU A 140 22.35 9.69 18.22
CA LEU A 140 23.74 9.98 17.87
C LEU A 140 24.02 11.44 18.20
N GLU A 141 24.39 11.69 19.47
CA GLU A 141 25.21 12.78 20.02
C GLU A 141 24.80 13.08 21.47
N ASP A 142 24.94 12.08 22.35
CA ASP A 142 25.05 12.30 23.80
C ASP A 142 26.12 11.33 24.32
N ASP A 143 27.38 11.58 23.92
CA ASP A 143 28.56 11.03 24.61
C ASP A 143 29.82 11.79 24.17
N TYR A 144 29.85 13.09 24.44
CA TYR A 144 31.11 13.76 24.71
C TYR A 144 31.25 13.87 26.23
N PRO A 145 32.15 13.12 26.87
CA PRO A 145 32.45 13.36 28.27
C PRO A 145 33.04 14.77 28.40
N ALA A 146 32.38 15.59 29.21
CA ALA A 146 32.93 16.83 29.71
C ALA A 146 34.26 16.53 30.41
N SER A 147 35.37 16.76 29.74
CA SER A 147 36.67 16.82 30.38
C SER A 147 36.73 18.10 31.21
N TYR A 148 36.69 17.87 32.53
CA TYR A 148 36.90 18.85 33.58
C TYR A 148 38.23 19.59 33.42
N SER A 149 38.20 20.83 33.88
CA SER A 149 39.25 21.82 33.98
C SER A 149 40.57 21.35 34.62
N HIS A 150 41.69 21.91 34.15
CA HIS A 150 42.68 22.56 35.01
C HIS A 150 43.44 23.65 34.25
#